data_AF-A0A815ILM8-F1
#
_entry.id   AF-A0A815ILM8-F1
#
_cell.length_a   1.000
_cell.length_b   1.000
_cell.length_c   1.000
_cell.angle_alpha   90.00
_cell.angle_beta   90.00
_cell.angle_gamma   90.00
#
_symmetry.space_group_name_H-M   'P 1'
#
loop_
_entity.id
_entity.type
_entity.pdbx_description
1 polymer ?
#
loop_
_entity_poly.entity_id
_entity_poly.type
_entity_poly.pdbx_seq_one_letter_code
_entity_poly.pdbx_strand_id
1 'polypeptide(L)'
;YIATLTGMSSTRLGISEIGIYFSDNTFGDESMSGLPFIFVERHILQFMETLDDALSFIANVKRTCHLVLAIGDGKLATARMIQYSHSRVNFFDDENLQPLADWHPRIPNAVYCGMDWLCPSHQYKLYKQIIYQYGQITPESSIRNITSVVKTGELHIGLYDLTDNIMYVANARGTNETGPLEAYQRQFVKIDLNIEFARVQ
;
A
#
# COMPACT_ATOMS: atom_id res chain seq x y z
N TYR A 1 13.91 12.60 -13.83
CA TYR A 1 13.72 12.25 -12.41
C TYR A 1 13.05 10.88 -12.35
N ILE A 2 13.61 9.94 -11.59
CA ILE A 2 12.97 8.65 -11.32
C ILE A 2 12.02 8.85 -10.13
N ALA A 3 10.79 8.34 -10.21
CA ALA A 3 9.79 8.45 -9.14
C ALA A 3 9.46 7.06 -8.58
N THR A 4 8.59 6.99 -7.57
CA THR A 4 8.20 5.72 -6.93
C THR A 4 6.67 5.59 -6.88
N LEU A 5 6.20 4.35 -6.93
CA LEU A 5 4.81 3.94 -6.73
C LEU A 5 4.78 2.96 -5.54
N THR A 6 5.56 1.90 -5.65
CA THR A 6 5.73 0.88 -4.62
C THR A 6 7.18 0.78 -4.15
N GLY A 7 7.41 0.49 -2.88
CA GLY A 7 8.76 0.22 -2.39
C GLY A 7 8.90 0.06 -0.88
N MET A 8 10.09 -0.35 -0.48
CA MET A 8 10.58 -0.44 0.89
C MET A 8 11.90 0.33 1.02
N SER A 9 12.15 0.90 2.18
CA SER A 9 13.36 1.65 2.52
C SER A 9 14.29 0.84 3.43
N SER A 10 15.55 1.25 3.51
CA SER A 10 16.52 0.65 4.45
C SER A 10 16.17 0.87 5.91
N THR A 11 15.31 1.85 6.20
CA THR A 11 14.78 2.15 7.54
C THR A 11 13.53 1.31 7.88
N ARG A 12 13.17 0.35 7.02
CA ARG A 12 12.01 -0.57 7.14
C ARG A 12 10.64 0.12 7.08
N LEU A 13 10.56 1.24 6.38
CA LEU A 13 9.29 1.81 5.93
C LEU A 13 8.91 1.21 4.58
N GLY A 14 7.68 0.73 4.45
CA GLY A 14 7.08 0.30 3.18
C GLY A 14 5.94 1.22 2.77
N ILE A 15 5.77 1.44 1.46
CA ILE A 15 4.70 2.29 0.91
C ILE A 15 3.91 1.58 -0.18
N SER A 16 2.61 1.85 -0.21
CA SER A 16 1.73 1.54 -1.33
C SER A 16 0.63 2.59 -1.46
N GLU A 17 -0.01 2.59 -2.61
CA GLU A 17 -0.94 3.62 -3.04
C GLU A 17 -2.07 3.04 -3.87
N ILE A 18 -3.23 3.68 -3.77
CA ILE A 18 -4.41 3.41 -4.58
C ILE A 18 -4.93 4.75 -5.10
N GLY A 19 -5.08 4.84 -6.41
CA GLY A 19 -5.81 5.92 -7.07
C GLY A 19 -7.30 5.86 -6.73
N ILE A 20 -7.89 6.98 -6.34
CA ILE A 20 -9.30 7.03 -5.93
C ILE A 20 -10.13 7.66 -7.04
N TYR A 21 -11.04 6.87 -7.60
CA TYR A 21 -12.02 7.32 -8.60
C TYR A 21 -13.40 7.49 -7.97
N PHE A 22 -13.79 6.60 -7.06
CA PHE A 22 -15.06 6.65 -6.33
C PHE A 22 -14.89 7.24 -4.92
N SER A 23 -14.48 8.51 -4.86
CA SER A 23 -14.44 9.29 -3.62
C SER A 23 -15.84 9.62 -3.10
N ASP A 24 -15.96 9.91 -1.81
CA ASP A 24 -17.12 10.61 -1.24
C ASP A 24 -16.77 12.07 -0.86
N ASN A 25 -17.73 12.79 -0.29
CA ASN A 25 -17.54 14.18 0.13
C ASN A 25 -16.50 14.36 1.24
N THR A 26 -15.93 13.28 1.81
CA THR A 26 -14.89 13.35 2.83
C THR A 26 -13.48 13.56 2.25
N PHE A 27 -13.27 13.33 0.95
CA PHE A 27 -11.95 13.47 0.31
C PHE A 27 -11.52 14.93 0.09
N GLY A 28 -12.45 15.87 -0.03
CA GLY A 28 -12.11 17.25 -0.42
C GLY A 28 -11.75 17.35 -1.89
N ASP A 29 -10.88 18.29 -2.24
CA ASP A 29 -10.63 18.72 -3.62
C ASP A 29 -9.31 18.19 -4.16
N GLU A 30 -9.13 18.29 -5.48
CA GLU A 30 -7.86 18.06 -6.18
C GLU A 30 -7.26 19.38 -6.67
N SER A 31 -5.98 19.36 -7.01
CA SER A 31 -5.22 20.49 -7.54
C SER A 31 -4.04 20.03 -8.36
N MET A 32 -3.73 20.78 -9.42
CA MET A 32 -2.49 20.63 -10.19
C MET A 32 -1.30 21.37 -9.56
N SER A 33 -1.52 22.07 -8.44
CA SER A 33 -0.50 22.83 -7.73
C SER A 33 -0.06 22.11 -6.46
N GLY A 34 1.15 21.56 -6.48
CA GLY A 34 1.71 20.79 -5.37
C GLY A 34 2.86 19.90 -5.80
N LEU A 35 3.32 19.04 -4.89
CA LEU A 35 4.28 17.98 -5.19
C LEU A 35 3.51 16.75 -5.71
N PRO A 36 3.77 16.26 -6.93
CA PRO A 36 3.17 15.02 -7.41
C PRO A 36 3.44 13.86 -6.45
N PHE A 37 2.43 13.05 -6.18
CA PHE A 37 2.44 12.02 -5.13
C PHE A 37 3.60 11.02 -5.29
N ILE A 38 3.95 10.64 -6.52
CA ILE A 38 5.08 9.75 -6.82
C ILE A 38 6.44 10.29 -6.32
N PHE A 39 6.56 11.61 -6.14
CA PHE A 39 7.73 12.24 -5.52
C PHE A 39 7.61 12.38 -4.00
N VAL A 40 6.38 12.45 -3.47
CA VAL A 40 6.11 12.35 -2.03
C VAL A 40 6.54 10.96 -1.54
N GLU A 41 6.09 9.90 -2.22
CA GLU A 41 6.41 8.52 -1.87
C GLU A 41 7.91 8.23 -1.96
N ARG A 42 8.55 8.69 -3.04
CA ARG A 42 10.00 8.63 -3.18
C ARG A 42 10.71 9.36 -2.04
N HIS A 43 10.27 10.57 -1.69
CA HIS A 43 10.88 11.35 -0.61
C HIS A 43 10.79 10.59 0.72
N ILE A 44 9.65 9.94 0.99
CA ILE A 44 9.46 9.12 2.19
C ILE A 44 10.48 7.98 2.24
N LEU A 45 10.55 7.17 1.19
CA LEU A 45 11.45 6.01 1.16
C LEU A 45 12.94 6.38 1.15
N GLN A 46 13.28 7.59 0.69
CA GLN A 46 14.67 8.04 0.61
C GLN A 46 15.18 8.73 1.88
N PHE A 47 14.30 9.45 2.59
CA PHE A 47 14.76 10.40 3.61
C PHE A 47 14.10 10.23 4.97
N MET A 48 12.96 9.52 5.07
CA MET A 48 12.27 9.37 6.35
C MET A 48 12.82 8.16 7.10
N GLU A 49 13.01 8.33 8.41
CA GLU A 49 13.50 7.26 9.26
C GLU A 49 12.36 6.55 9.98
N THR A 50 11.33 7.27 10.40
CA THR A 50 10.22 6.73 11.19
C THR A 50 8.87 6.94 10.51
N LEU A 51 7.87 6.17 10.96
CA LEU A 51 6.48 6.41 10.58
C LEU A 51 6.06 7.86 10.88
N ASP A 52 6.39 8.39 12.06
CA ASP A 52 6.01 9.75 12.46
C ASP A 52 6.63 10.83 11.55
N ASP A 53 7.87 10.64 11.10
CA ASP A 53 8.50 11.54 10.11
C ASP A 53 7.70 11.56 8.81
N ALA A 54 7.32 10.37 8.31
CA ALA A 54 6.57 10.22 7.08
C ALA A 54 5.17 10.84 7.19
N LEU A 55 4.45 10.60 8.29
CA LEU A 55 3.13 11.20 8.54
C LEU A 55 3.22 12.72 8.67
N SER A 56 4.25 13.22 9.37
CA SER A 56 4.50 14.66 9.52
C SER A 56 4.82 15.31 8.18
N PHE A 57 5.64 14.67 7.34
CA PHE A 57 5.92 15.15 5.99
C PHE A 57 4.64 15.18 5.14
N ILE A 58 3.86 14.09 5.12
CA ILE A 58 2.60 14.02 4.38
C ILE A 58 1.63 15.10 4.86
N ALA A 59 1.52 15.36 6.16
CA ALA A 59 0.62 16.38 6.69
C ALA A 59 0.92 17.79 6.14
N ASN A 60 2.20 18.10 5.94
CA ASN A 60 2.67 19.44 5.59
C ASN A 60 2.90 19.66 4.09
N VAL A 61 3.11 18.61 3.30
CA VAL A 61 3.35 18.75 1.87
C VAL A 61 2.10 19.27 1.14
N LYS A 62 2.31 20.06 0.08
CA LYS A 62 1.21 20.47 -0.82
C LYS A 62 0.85 19.30 -1.73
N ARG A 63 -0.20 18.58 -1.37
CA ARG A 63 -0.74 17.42 -2.08
C ARG A 63 -1.60 17.84 -3.28
N THR A 64 -1.89 16.91 -4.19
CA THR A 64 -2.50 17.20 -5.50
C THR A 64 -3.78 16.43 -5.79
N CYS A 65 -3.79 15.11 -5.66
CA CYS A 65 -4.88 14.24 -6.16
C CYS A 65 -5.44 13.33 -5.06
N HIS A 66 -6.58 12.71 -5.34
CA HIS A 66 -7.23 11.75 -4.43
C HIS A 66 -6.51 10.40 -4.46
N LEU A 67 -5.97 10.01 -3.31
CA LEU A 67 -5.31 8.73 -3.09
C LEU A 67 -5.70 8.14 -1.75
N VAL A 68 -5.59 6.82 -1.65
CA VAL A 68 -5.35 6.14 -0.38
C VAL A 68 -3.91 5.66 -0.39
N LEU A 69 -3.10 6.15 0.54
CA LEU A 69 -1.75 5.63 0.76
C LEU A 69 -1.77 4.67 1.95
N ALA A 70 -0.81 3.75 1.99
CA ALA A 70 -0.51 2.97 3.18
C ALA A 70 0.99 3.03 3.45
N ILE A 71 1.36 3.30 4.70
CA ILE A 71 2.74 3.24 5.17
C ILE A 71 2.82 2.23 6.31
N GLY A 72 3.65 1.21 6.13
CA GLY A 72 4.00 0.26 7.19
C GLY A 72 5.36 0.57 7.79
N ASP A 73 5.53 0.34 9.09
CA ASP A 73 6.81 0.43 9.78
C ASP A 73 7.12 -0.91 10.46
N GLY A 74 8.14 -1.60 9.93
CA GLY A 74 8.57 -2.90 10.43
C GLY A 74 9.21 -2.88 11.82
N LYS A 75 9.64 -1.72 12.31
CA LYS A 75 10.19 -1.58 13.66
C LYS A 75 9.11 -1.49 14.72
N LEU A 76 7.96 -0.91 14.35
CA LEU A 76 6.80 -0.73 15.23
C LEU A 76 5.73 -1.82 15.04
N ALA A 77 5.87 -2.66 14.01
CA ALA A 77 4.88 -3.65 13.62
C ALA A 77 3.48 -3.05 13.44
N THR A 78 3.41 -1.86 12.84
CA THR A 78 2.15 -1.14 12.61
C THR A 78 2.12 -0.54 11.21
N ALA A 79 0.92 -0.17 10.76
CA ALA A 79 0.72 0.55 9.52
C ALA A 79 -0.29 1.69 9.72
N ARG A 80 -0.25 2.66 8.82
CA ARG A 80 -1.25 3.71 8.69
C ARG A 80 -1.79 3.71 7.29
N MET A 81 -3.11 3.71 7.18
CA MET A 81 -3.79 4.06 5.94
C MET A 81 -4.03 5.56 5.94
N ILE A 82 -3.88 6.21 4.79
CA ILE A 82 -3.87 7.66 4.70
C ILE A 82 -4.85 8.06 3.59
N GLN A 83 -5.92 8.74 3.96
CA GLN A 83 -6.71 9.48 2.97
C GLN A 83 -5.90 10.71 2.59
N TYR A 84 -5.67 10.87 1.29
CA TYR A 84 -4.75 11.85 0.76
C TYR A 84 -5.45 12.63 -0.36
N SER A 85 -5.51 13.96 -0.24
CA SER A 85 -5.98 14.87 -1.28
C SER A 85 -5.30 16.23 -1.17
N HIS A 86 -5.58 17.14 -2.10
CA HIS A 86 -5.08 18.51 -2.03
C HIS A 86 -5.51 19.21 -0.74
N SER A 87 -6.82 19.19 -0.43
CA SER A 87 -7.37 19.97 0.69
C SER A 87 -7.58 19.16 1.97
N ARG A 88 -7.38 17.84 1.96
CA ARG A 88 -7.56 16.98 3.13
C ARG A 88 -6.48 15.91 3.27
N VAL A 89 -6.20 15.57 4.51
CA VAL A 89 -5.41 14.41 4.87
C VAL A 89 -5.95 13.86 6.19
N ASN A 90 -6.18 12.56 6.24
CA ASN A 90 -6.55 11.86 7.47
C ASN A 90 -5.69 10.61 7.60
N PHE A 91 -5.30 10.28 8.82
CA PHE A 91 -4.47 9.14 9.15
C PHE A 91 -5.32 8.13 9.91
N PHE A 92 -5.31 6.90 9.43
CA PHE A 92 -6.13 5.82 9.96
C PHE A 92 -5.31 4.67 10.49
N ASP A 93 -5.75 4.15 11.62
CA ASP A 93 -5.34 2.89 12.24
C ASP A 93 -6.53 1.91 12.26
N ASP A 94 -6.36 0.79 12.94
CA ASP A 94 -7.39 -0.24 13.10
C ASP A 94 -8.60 0.21 13.92
N GLU A 95 -8.42 1.19 14.81
CA GLU A 95 -9.48 1.69 15.68
C GLU A 95 -10.37 2.72 15.00
N ASN A 96 -9.82 3.50 14.05
CA ASN A 96 -10.53 4.60 13.40
C ASN A 96 -10.71 4.45 11.89
N LEU A 97 -10.32 3.31 11.29
CA LEU A 97 -10.41 3.03 9.85
C LEU A 97 -11.75 3.46 9.24
N GLN A 98 -11.65 4.09 8.07
CA GLN A 98 -12.77 4.57 7.26
C GLN A 98 -12.65 4.04 5.81
N PRO A 99 -13.75 3.97 5.05
CA PRO A 99 -15.13 4.17 5.49
C PRO A 99 -15.58 3.02 6.39
N LEU A 100 -16.28 3.29 7.49
CA LEU A 100 -16.86 2.22 8.32
C LEU A 100 -18.21 1.78 7.74
N ALA A 101 -18.29 0.53 7.29
CA ALA A 101 -19.51 -0.06 6.74
C ALA A 101 -19.52 -1.60 6.89
N ASP A 102 -20.68 -2.23 6.68
CA ASP A 102 -20.81 -3.71 6.75
C ASP A 102 -19.89 -4.45 5.75
N TRP A 103 -19.56 -3.80 4.64
CA TRP A 103 -18.64 -4.30 3.62
C TRP A 103 -17.18 -3.89 3.85
N HIS A 104 -16.92 -3.03 4.84
CA HIS A 104 -15.58 -2.57 5.26
C HIS A 104 -15.52 -2.36 6.79
N PRO A 105 -15.68 -3.42 7.58
CA PRO A 105 -15.60 -3.32 9.03
C PRO A 105 -14.14 -3.27 9.51
N ARG A 106 -13.91 -2.66 10.67
CA ARG A 106 -12.59 -2.62 11.30
C ARG A 106 -12.13 -4.01 11.71
N ILE A 107 -10.83 -4.27 11.55
CA ILE A 107 -10.17 -5.49 11.97
C ILE A 107 -9.07 -5.08 12.96
N PRO A 108 -9.02 -5.62 14.18
CA PRO A 108 -7.96 -5.27 15.13
C PRO A 108 -6.57 -5.53 14.50
N ASN A 109 -5.62 -4.63 14.74
CA ASN A 109 -4.25 -4.67 14.23
C ASN A 109 -4.12 -4.69 12.69
N ALA A 110 -5.15 -4.26 11.94
CA ALA A 110 -5.08 -4.20 10.49
C ALA A 110 -5.81 -2.98 9.90
N VAL A 111 -5.16 -2.34 8.94
CA VAL A 111 -5.76 -1.37 8.03
C VAL A 111 -5.72 -1.93 6.62
N TYR A 112 -6.73 -1.65 5.81
CA TYR A 112 -6.82 -2.22 4.48
C TYR A 112 -7.66 -1.33 3.54
N CYS A 113 -7.38 -1.43 2.25
CA CYS A 113 -8.20 -0.83 1.19
C CYS A 113 -8.09 -1.71 -0.07
N GLY A 114 -9.23 -2.19 -0.55
CA GLY A 114 -9.29 -3.23 -1.59
C GLY A 114 -8.96 -2.74 -2.99
N MET A 115 -9.49 -1.60 -3.42
CA MET A 115 -9.29 -1.09 -4.79
C MET A 115 -9.60 0.39 -4.94
N ASP A 116 -10.58 0.90 -4.19
CA ASP A 116 -11.02 2.30 -4.21
C ASP A 116 -11.74 2.58 -2.87
N TRP A 117 -12.04 3.85 -2.58
CA TRP A 117 -12.73 4.26 -1.36
C TRP A 117 -14.12 3.65 -1.25
N LEU A 118 -14.99 3.90 -2.24
CA LEU A 118 -16.34 3.33 -2.32
C LEU A 118 -16.40 2.14 -3.29
N CYS A 119 -15.67 1.07 -2.99
CA CYS A 119 -15.72 -0.17 -3.78
C CYS A 119 -16.15 -1.39 -2.95
N PRO A 120 -17.43 -1.51 -2.54
CA PRO A 120 -17.89 -2.56 -1.62
C PRO A 120 -17.50 -3.98 -2.03
N SER A 121 -17.49 -4.30 -3.32
CA SER A 121 -17.19 -5.65 -3.81
C SER A 121 -15.73 -6.05 -3.59
N HIS A 122 -14.77 -5.15 -3.80
CA HIS A 122 -13.34 -5.43 -3.55
C HIS A 122 -13.00 -5.31 -2.07
N GLN A 123 -13.57 -4.31 -1.39
CA GLN A 123 -13.38 -4.10 0.04
C GLN A 123 -13.87 -5.30 0.86
N TYR A 124 -15.07 -5.80 0.56
CA TYR A 124 -15.61 -6.96 1.27
C TYR A 124 -14.84 -8.25 0.96
N LYS A 125 -14.39 -8.44 -0.29
CA LYS A 125 -13.54 -9.59 -0.64
C LYS A 125 -12.21 -9.56 0.12
N LEU A 126 -11.55 -8.40 0.18
CA LEU A 126 -10.30 -8.23 0.91
C LEU A 126 -10.51 -8.50 2.41
N TYR A 127 -11.53 -7.87 3.01
CA TYR A 127 -11.94 -8.13 4.39
C TYR A 127 -12.10 -9.63 4.68
N LYS A 128 -12.86 -10.33 3.83
CA LYS A 128 -13.11 -11.76 4.01
C LYS A 128 -11.83 -12.59 3.96
N GLN A 129 -10.88 -12.25 3.09
CA GLN A 129 -9.61 -12.97 3.00
C GLN A 129 -8.67 -12.67 4.17
N ILE A 130 -8.65 -11.42 4.67
CA ILE A 130 -7.90 -11.05 5.87
C ILE A 130 -8.47 -11.78 7.09
N ILE A 131 -9.79 -11.74 7.31
CA ILE A 131 -10.43 -12.42 8.43
C ILE A 131 -10.26 -13.93 8.38
N TYR A 132 -10.39 -14.55 7.21
CA TYR A 132 -10.22 -15.99 7.05
C TYR A 132 -8.82 -16.47 7.46
N GLN A 133 -7.81 -15.59 7.35
CA GLN A 133 -6.41 -15.88 7.67
C GLN A 133 -5.92 -15.10 8.89
N TYR A 134 -6.83 -14.51 9.68
CA TYR A 134 -6.46 -13.59 10.74
C TYR A 134 -5.58 -14.25 11.79
N GLY A 135 -4.45 -13.60 12.11
CA GLY A 135 -3.41 -14.15 13.00
C GLY A 135 -2.52 -15.23 12.36
N GLN A 136 -2.71 -15.55 11.08
CA GLN A 136 -1.96 -16.58 10.33
C GLN A 136 -1.52 -16.08 8.95
N ILE A 137 -1.52 -14.76 8.71
CA ILE A 137 -1.10 -14.18 7.44
C ILE A 137 0.42 -14.34 7.30
N THR A 138 0.84 -14.99 6.22
CA THR A 138 2.25 -15.08 5.81
C THR A 138 2.42 -14.49 4.41
N PRO A 139 3.65 -14.28 3.92
CA PRO A 139 3.85 -13.89 2.54
C PRO A 139 3.22 -14.88 1.53
N GLU A 140 3.39 -16.18 1.77
CA GLU A 140 2.84 -17.23 0.90
C GLU A 140 1.31 -17.23 0.91
N SER A 141 0.71 -17.06 2.09
CA SER A 141 -0.74 -17.03 2.26
C SER A 141 -1.34 -15.75 1.66
N SER A 142 -0.63 -14.63 1.75
CA SER A 142 -1.00 -13.36 1.09
C SER A 142 -1.01 -13.52 -0.43
N ILE A 143 0.06 -14.08 -1.01
CA ILE A 143 0.18 -14.31 -2.45
C ILE A 143 -0.92 -15.26 -2.96
N ARG A 144 -1.15 -16.38 -2.27
CA ARG A 144 -2.00 -17.47 -2.77
C ARG A 144 -3.48 -17.31 -2.45
N ASN A 145 -3.81 -16.65 -1.35
CA ASN A 145 -5.18 -16.63 -0.81
C ASN A 145 -5.74 -15.22 -0.68
N ILE A 146 -4.91 -14.17 -0.63
CA ILE A 146 -5.40 -12.78 -0.54
C ILE A 146 -5.37 -12.14 -1.92
N THR A 147 -4.18 -11.81 -2.45
CA THR A 147 -4.04 -11.02 -3.68
C THR A 147 -4.66 -11.73 -4.89
N SER A 148 -4.45 -13.04 -5.01
CA SER A 148 -5.02 -13.86 -6.09
C SER A 148 -6.55 -13.94 -6.09
N VAL A 149 -7.19 -13.86 -4.90
CA VAL A 149 -8.65 -14.01 -4.73
C VAL A 149 -9.33 -12.66 -4.87
N VAL A 150 -8.74 -11.61 -4.29
CA VAL A 150 -9.24 -10.24 -4.42
C VAL A 150 -9.06 -9.74 -5.85
N LYS A 151 -8.06 -10.27 -6.58
CA LYS A 151 -7.73 -9.93 -7.98
C LYS A 151 -7.37 -8.46 -8.15
N THR A 152 -6.57 -7.93 -7.23
CA THR A 152 -6.03 -6.58 -7.28
C THR A 152 -4.54 -6.63 -7.60
N GLY A 153 -4.03 -5.55 -8.22
CA GLY A 153 -2.67 -5.51 -8.76
C GLY A 153 -2.52 -6.33 -10.05
N GLU A 154 -3.22 -5.91 -11.10
CA GLU A 154 -3.17 -6.57 -12.41
C GLU A 154 -1.80 -6.39 -13.07
N LEU A 155 -1.24 -5.17 -13.02
CA LEU A 155 0.02 -4.83 -13.66
C LEU A 155 1.25 -5.15 -12.81
N HIS A 156 1.17 -4.86 -11.52
CA HIS A 156 2.29 -4.94 -10.57
C HIS A 156 1.76 -5.21 -9.17
N ILE A 157 2.48 -6.02 -8.40
CA ILE A 157 2.23 -6.25 -6.98
C ILE A 157 3.55 -6.16 -6.22
N GLY A 158 3.56 -5.34 -5.17
CA GLY A 158 4.54 -5.39 -4.09
C GLY A 158 3.90 -5.94 -2.83
N LEU A 159 4.52 -6.96 -2.24
CA LEU A 159 4.16 -7.50 -0.93
C LEU A 159 5.39 -7.41 -0.03
N TYR A 160 5.21 -6.86 1.17
CA TYR A 160 6.31 -6.53 2.06
C TYR A 160 6.21 -7.33 3.36
N ASP A 161 7.23 -8.10 3.67
CA ASP A 161 7.50 -8.55 5.02
C ASP A 161 8.47 -7.56 5.65
N LEU A 162 7.93 -6.56 6.35
CA LEU A 162 8.73 -5.49 6.94
C LEU A 162 9.52 -5.95 8.18
N THR A 163 9.10 -7.05 8.82
CA THR A 163 9.78 -7.60 10.00
C THR A 163 11.10 -8.24 9.59
N ASP A 164 11.05 -9.08 8.56
CA ASP A 164 12.22 -9.78 8.02
C ASP A 164 12.95 -8.97 6.94
N ASN A 165 12.38 -7.82 6.54
CA ASN A 165 12.90 -6.92 5.50
C ASN A 165 13.01 -7.62 4.13
N ILE A 166 11.92 -8.28 3.73
CA ILE A 166 11.82 -9.03 2.48
C ILE A 166 10.72 -8.40 1.62
N MET A 167 11.04 -8.18 0.36
CA MET A 167 10.09 -7.72 -0.65
C MET A 167 9.76 -8.87 -1.62
N TYR A 168 8.49 -9.06 -1.92
CA TYR A 168 8.02 -9.96 -2.95
C TYR A 168 7.36 -9.15 -4.06
N VAL A 169 7.81 -9.34 -5.30
CA VAL A 169 7.32 -8.57 -6.45
C VAL A 169 6.83 -9.48 -7.56
N ALA A 170 5.68 -9.16 -8.13
CA ALA A 170 5.21 -9.75 -9.38
C ALA A 170 4.81 -8.65 -10.37
N ASN A 171 5.03 -8.93 -11.66
CA ASN A 171 4.62 -8.05 -12.76
C ASN A 171 3.74 -8.83 -13.74
N ALA A 172 2.83 -8.13 -14.40
CA ALA A 172 2.08 -8.68 -15.52
C ALA A 172 3.02 -9.19 -16.60
N ARG A 173 2.53 -10.17 -17.35
CA ARG A 173 3.28 -10.79 -18.44
C ARG A 173 3.59 -9.76 -19.53
N GLY A 174 4.86 -9.69 -19.92
CA GLY A 174 5.27 -8.90 -21.08
C GLY A 174 4.69 -9.44 -22.39
N THR A 175 4.63 -8.60 -23.43
CA THR A 175 4.04 -8.96 -24.75
C THR A 175 4.65 -10.23 -25.36
N ASN A 176 5.95 -10.47 -25.15
CA ASN A 176 6.70 -11.59 -25.71
C ASN A 176 6.94 -12.75 -24.71
N GLU A 177 6.21 -12.76 -23.59
CA GLU A 177 6.32 -13.80 -22.55
C GLU A 177 5.12 -14.74 -22.56
N THR A 178 5.27 -15.93 -21.96
CA THR A 178 4.19 -16.91 -21.80
C THR A 178 3.66 -16.95 -20.36
N GLY A 179 2.51 -17.61 -20.16
CA GLY A 179 1.85 -17.77 -18.85
C GLY A 179 0.64 -16.84 -18.66
N PRO A 180 0.10 -16.75 -17.43
CA PRO A 180 -1.01 -15.85 -17.08
C PRO A 180 -0.66 -14.40 -17.39
N LEU A 181 -1.65 -13.55 -17.70
CA LEU A 181 -1.41 -12.14 -18.00
C LEU A 181 -1.21 -11.33 -16.71
N GLU A 182 -2.03 -11.58 -15.68
CA GLU A 182 -2.19 -10.70 -14.52
C GLU A 182 -1.15 -10.99 -13.44
N ALA A 183 -0.55 -9.96 -12.84
CA ALA A 183 0.52 -10.10 -11.84
C ALA A 183 0.12 -10.95 -10.62
N TYR A 184 -1.14 -10.88 -10.15
CA TYR A 184 -1.64 -11.73 -9.05
C TYR A 184 -1.69 -13.24 -9.39
N GLN A 185 -1.49 -13.62 -10.64
CA GLN A 185 -1.37 -15.01 -11.11
C GLN A 185 0.06 -15.37 -11.53
N ARG A 186 1.00 -14.43 -11.44
CA ARG A 186 2.40 -14.60 -11.85
C ARG A 186 3.23 -15.08 -10.68
N GLN A 187 4.41 -15.60 -11.00
CA GLN A 187 5.41 -15.94 -10.00
C GLN A 187 5.96 -14.67 -9.36
N PHE A 188 6.04 -14.66 -8.03
CA PHE A 188 6.69 -13.59 -7.29
C PHE A 188 8.19 -13.82 -7.21
N VAL A 189 8.95 -12.76 -7.42
CA VAL A 189 10.38 -12.70 -7.13
C VAL A 189 10.55 -12.27 -5.68
N LYS A 190 11.24 -13.07 -4.89
CA LYS A 190 11.63 -12.74 -3.51
C LYS A 190 12.96 -11.98 -3.52
N ILE A 191 13.01 -10.85 -2.83
CA ILE A 191 14.17 -9.99 -2.70
C ILE A 191 14.44 -9.80 -1.21
N ASP A 192 15.62 -10.21 -0.74
CA ASP A 192 16.07 -9.97 0.64
C ASP A 192 16.75 -8.60 0.69
N LEU A 193 16.07 -7.62 1.28
CA LEU A 193 16.58 -6.25 1.30
C LEU A 193 17.69 -6.03 2.32
N ASN A 194 17.89 -6.93 3.28
CA ASN A 194 19.08 -6.86 4.14
C ASN A 194 20.35 -7.06 3.30
N ILE A 195 20.29 -7.98 2.33
CA ILE A 195 21.39 -8.21 1.38
C ILE A 195 21.52 -7.04 0.42
N GLU A 196 20.43 -6.59 -0.21
CA GLU A 196 20.51 -5.57 -1.26
C GLU A 196 20.93 -4.20 -0.72
N PHE A 197 20.46 -3.77 0.46
CA PHE A 197 20.89 -2.51 1.05
C PHE A 197 22.35 -2.54 1.54
N ALA A 198 22.87 -3.70 1.94
CA ALA A 198 24.27 -3.84 2.32
C ALA A 198 25.23 -3.76 1.11
N ARG A 199 24.77 -4.02 -0.12
CA ARG A 199 25.61 -3.95 -1.34
C ARG A 199 25.91 -2.53 -1.81
N VAL A 200 25.12 -1.56 -1.36
CA VAL A 200 25.17 -0.16 -1.82
C VAL A 200 25.76 0.80 -0.77
N GLN A 201 26.22 0.25 0.37
CA GLN A 201 27.01 0.95 1.39
C GLN A 201 28.51 0.77 1.12
#